data_AF-A0A355J228-F1
#
_entry.id   AF-A0A355J228-F1
#
_cell.length_a   1.000
_cell.length_b   1.000
_cell.length_c   1.000
_cell.angle_alpha   90.00
_cell.angle_beta   90.00
_cell.angle_gamma   90.00
#
_symmetry.space_group_name_H-M   'P 1'
#
loop_
_entity.id
_entity.type
_entity.pdbx_description
1 polymer ?
#
loop_
_entity_poly.entity_id
_entity_poly.type
_entity_poly.pdbx_seq_one_letter_code
_entity_poly.pdbx_strand_id
1 'polypeptide(L)'
;MNNETVNFIKQWLTKANEDLLVIEKLTEFEIIANASVCFHCQQAVEKFLKAFLISNGIEIKKTHNIEYLLSECADIDPDFMSIDPKVLSDFGVDSRYPGDYVRPIGRRNNRIQKYCT
;
A
#
# COMPACT_ATOMS: atom_id res chain seq x y z
N MET A 1 -17.25 21.66 -1.06
CA MET A 1 -16.43 20.90 -2.03
C MET A 1 -17.09 21.00 -3.41
N ASN A 2 -16.33 21.32 -4.47
CA ASN A 2 -16.88 21.48 -5.82
C ASN A 2 -17.00 20.11 -6.54
N ASN A 3 -17.75 20.05 -7.65
CA ASN A 3 -17.95 18.80 -8.40
C ASN A 3 -16.66 18.26 -9.03
N GLU A 4 -15.70 19.14 -9.37
CA GLU A 4 -14.41 18.75 -9.94
C GLU A 4 -13.54 18.01 -8.93
N THR A 5 -13.42 18.53 -7.70
CA THR A 5 -12.71 17.89 -6.58
C THR A 5 -13.37 16.55 -6.24
N VAL A 6 -14.71 16.48 -6.20
CA VAL A 6 -15.42 15.20 -6.00
C VAL A 6 -15.05 14.18 -7.07
N ASN A 7 -15.04 14.58 -8.34
CA ASN A 7 -14.63 13.69 -9.43
C ASN A 7 -13.16 13.30 -9.34
N PHE A 8 -12.29 14.21 -8.93
CA PHE A 8 -10.87 13.93 -8.75
C PHE A 8 -10.63 12.93 -7.61
N ILE A 9 -11.30 13.09 -6.47
CA ILE A 9 -11.28 12.12 -5.37
C ILE A 9 -11.75 10.75 -5.86
N LYS A 10 -12.85 10.68 -6.63
CA LYS A 10 -13.33 9.42 -7.20
C LYS A 10 -12.28 8.75 -8.09
N GLN A 11 -11.52 9.51 -8.88
CA GLN A 11 -10.44 8.95 -9.70
C GLN A 11 -9.33 8.32 -8.84
N TRP A 12 -8.96 8.97 -7.73
CA TRP A 12 -8.00 8.41 -6.77
C TRP A 12 -8.52 7.12 -6.13
N LEU A 13 -9.78 7.11 -5.70
CA LEU A 13 -10.41 5.93 -5.11
C LEU A 13 -10.50 4.77 -6.12
N THR A 14 -10.86 5.05 -7.37
CA THR A 14 -10.84 4.03 -8.44
C THR A 14 -9.44 3.45 -8.61
N LYS A 15 -8.40 4.29 -8.62
CA LYS A 15 -7.01 3.83 -8.76
C LYS A 15 -6.50 3.04 -7.56
N ALA A 16 -6.99 3.33 -6.36
CA ALA A 16 -6.68 2.54 -5.16
C ALA A 16 -7.38 1.17 -5.20
N ASN A 17 -8.64 1.15 -5.63
CA ASN A 17 -9.40 -0.09 -5.80
C ASN A 17 -8.83 -1.00 -6.89
N GLU A 18 -8.24 -0.43 -7.95
CA GLU A 18 -7.48 -1.21 -8.94
C GLU A 18 -6.30 -1.97 -8.31
N ASP A 19 -5.56 -1.37 -7.36
CA ASP A 19 -4.50 -2.08 -6.65
C ASP A 19 -5.04 -3.21 -5.77
N LEU A 20 -6.16 -2.98 -5.09
CA LEU A 20 -6.84 -4.02 -4.29
C LEU A 20 -7.26 -5.21 -5.15
N LEU A 21 -7.79 -4.95 -6.34
CA LEU A 21 -8.12 -6.01 -7.31
C LEU A 21 -6.88 -6.80 -7.73
N VAL A 22 -5.75 -6.12 -7.96
CA VAL A 22 -4.49 -6.81 -8.29
C VAL A 22 -4.02 -7.68 -7.12
N ILE A 23 -4.07 -7.17 -5.90
CA ILE A 23 -3.74 -7.93 -4.68
C ILE A 23 -4.62 -9.19 -4.60
N GLU A 24 -5.93 -9.04 -4.74
CA GLU A 24 -6.88 -10.16 -4.73
C GLU A 24 -6.45 -11.23 -5.74
N LYS A 25 -6.25 -10.85 -7.01
CA LYS A 25 -5.85 -11.77 -8.09
C LYS A 25 -4.50 -12.42 -7.87
N LEU A 26 -3.52 -11.72 -7.28
CA LEU A 26 -2.20 -12.28 -6.96
C LEU A 26 -2.24 -13.26 -5.78
N THR A 27 -3.25 -13.16 -4.91
CA THR A 27 -3.41 -14.03 -3.74
C THR A 27 -4.36 -15.22 -3.97
N GLU A 28 -5.01 -15.29 -5.12
CA GLU A 28 -5.93 -16.38 -5.50
C GLU A 28 -5.23 -17.74 -5.71
N PHE A 29 -3.94 -17.75 -6.05
CA PHE A 29 -3.18 -18.97 -6.38
C PHE A 29 -2.03 -19.20 -5.41
N GLU A 30 -1.53 -20.45 -5.33
CA GLU A 30 -0.39 -20.82 -4.47
C GLU A 30 0.95 -20.16 -4.89
N ILE A 31 1.01 -19.48 -6.04
CA ILE A 31 2.17 -18.71 -6.48
C ILE A 31 2.08 -17.31 -5.89
N ILE A 32 2.64 -17.14 -4.69
CA ILE A 32 2.58 -15.85 -3.98
C ILE A 32 3.71 -14.94 -4.47
N ALA A 33 3.38 -14.02 -5.38
CA ALA A 33 4.25 -12.91 -5.74
C ALA A 33 4.27 -11.86 -4.61
N ASN A 34 4.83 -12.23 -3.45
CA ASN A 34 4.82 -11.42 -2.21
C ASN A 34 5.27 -9.98 -2.44
N ALA A 35 6.32 -9.79 -3.22
CA ALA A 35 6.84 -8.45 -3.55
C ALA A 35 5.82 -7.59 -4.31
N SER A 36 5.13 -8.18 -5.29
CA SER A 36 4.09 -7.49 -6.05
C SER A 36 2.88 -7.18 -5.19
N VAL A 37 2.46 -8.12 -4.33
CA VAL A 37 1.37 -7.90 -3.36
C VAL A 37 1.71 -6.73 -2.44
N CYS A 38 2.91 -6.73 -1.85
CA CYS A 38 3.38 -5.66 -0.96
C CYS A 38 3.43 -4.30 -1.67
N PHE A 39 3.95 -4.27 -2.89
CA PHE A 39 3.99 -3.07 -3.71
C PHE A 39 2.59 -2.50 -3.96
N HIS A 40 1.62 -3.33 -4.33
CA HIS A 40 0.25 -2.89 -4.54
C HIS A 40 -0.44 -2.46 -3.24
N CYS A 41 -0.15 -3.10 -2.10
CA CYS A 41 -0.66 -2.66 -0.79
C CYS A 41 -0.17 -1.24 -0.48
N GLN A 42 1.13 -0.98 -0.66
CA GLN A 42 1.71 0.33 -0.45
C GLN A 42 1.06 1.41 -1.35
N GLN A 43 0.89 1.10 -2.63
CA GLN A 43 0.26 2.00 -3.60
C GLN A 43 -1.21 2.29 -3.27
N ALA A 44 -1.97 1.27 -2.84
CA ALA A 44 -3.37 1.43 -2.43
C ALA A 44 -3.47 2.41 -1.26
N VAL A 45 -2.66 2.20 -0.21
CA VAL A 45 -2.63 3.08 0.97
C VAL A 45 -2.24 4.51 0.59
N GLU A 46 -1.19 4.69 -0.20
CA GLU A 46 -0.77 6.02 -0.67
C GLU A 46 -1.91 6.77 -1.36
N LYS A 47 -2.66 6.08 -2.24
CA LYS A 47 -3.79 6.66 -2.99
C LYS A 47 -4.96 6.99 -2.07
N PHE A 48 -5.26 6.15 -1.07
CA PHE A 48 -6.31 6.43 -0.09
C PHE A 48 -5.96 7.65 0.78
N LEU A 49 -4.73 7.76 1.27
CA LEU A 49 -4.28 8.91 2.05
C LEU A 49 -4.38 10.20 1.22
N LYS A 50 -3.95 10.17 -0.04
CA LYS A 50 -4.09 11.33 -0.95
C LYS A 50 -5.55 11.71 -1.18
N ALA A 51 -6.44 10.73 -1.38
CA ALA A 51 -7.87 10.98 -1.52
C ALA A 51 -8.46 11.64 -0.25
N PHE A 52 -8.05 11.20 0.93
CA PHE A 52 -8.45 11.80 2.21
C PHE A 52 -7.98 13.25 2.34
N LEU A 53 -6.70 13.54 2.06
CA LEU A 53 -6.16 14.91 2.07
C LEU A 53 -6.92 15.84 1.13
N ILE A 54 -7.17 15.40 -0.11
CA ILE A 54 -7.93 16.18 -1.10
C ILE A 54 -9.37 16.44 -0.60
N SER A 55 -10.00 15.44 0.04
CA SER A 55 -11.37 15.58 0.58
C SER A 55 -11.46 16.62 1.71
N ASN A 56 -10.35 16.85 2.43
CA ASN A 56 -10.22 17.88 3.45
C ASN A 56 -9.70 19.21 2.90
N GLY A 57 -9.58 19.35 1.58
CA GLY A 57 -9.14 20.59 0.93
C GLY A 57 -7.63 20.82 0.95
N ILE A 58 -6.83 19.80 1.27
CA ILE A 58 -5.36 19.88 1.23
C ILE A 58 -4.85 19.54 -0.18
N GLU A 59 -3.97 20.39 -0.70
CA GLU A 59 -3.28 20.12 -1.96
C GLU A 59 -2.21 19.04 -1.78
N ILE A 60 -2.30 17.97 -2.58
CA ILE A 60 -1.35 16.87 -2.54
C ILE A 60 -0.06 17.19 -3.29
N LYS A 61 1.09 16.97 -2.65
CA LYS A 61 2.39 16.99 -3.32
C LYS A 61 2.65 15.67 -4.05
N LYS A 62 3.42 15.71 -5.14
CA LYS A 62 3.93 14.49 -5.80
C LYS A 62 5.05 13.89 -4.95
N THR A 63 4.67 13.06 -3.99
CA THR A 63 5.56 12.30 -3.11
C THR A 63 5.07 10.87 -2.96
N HIS A 64 6.01 9.96 -2.73
CA HIS A 64 5.77 8.54 -2.41
C HIS A 64 6.12 8.21 -0.95
N ASN A 65 6.37 9.24 -0.13
CA ASN A 65 6.68 9.07 1.27
C ASN A 65 5.39 8.90 2.08
N ILE A 66 5.09 7.67 2.51
CA ILE A 66 3.91 7.35 3.32
C ILE A 66 3.96 7.99 4.70
N GLU A 67 5.13 8.05 5.33
CA GLU A 67 5.30 8.70 6.64
C GLU A 67 4.90 10.18 6.57
N TYR A 68 5.31 10.87 5.50
CA TYR A 68 4.88 12.25 5.25
C TYR A 68 3.38 12.37 5.01
N LEU A 69 2.78 11.45 4.25
CA LEU A 69 1.33 11.51 4.01
C LEU A 69 0.54 11.22 5.29
N LEU A 70 1.00 10.29 6.13
CA LEU A 70 0.40 10.00 7.43
C LEU A 70 0.51 11.18 8.38
N SER A 71 1.64 11.91 8.41
CA SER A 71 1.76 13.11 9.24
C SER A 71 0.76 14.20 8.81
N GLU A 72 0.60 14.43 7.50
CA GLU A 72 -0.37 15.40 7.00
C GLU A 72 -1.82 14.97 7.29
N CYS A 73 -2.11 13.66 7.26
CA CYS A 73 -3.41 13.14 7.68
C CYS A 73 -3.62 13.30 9.19
N ALA A 74 -2.57 13.09 10.00
CA ALA A 74 -2.62 13.21 11.45
C ALA A 74 -2.92 14.64 11.93
N ASP A 75 -2.53 15.65 11.16
CA ASP A 75 -2.87 17.05 11.41
C ASP A 75 -4.40 17.31 11.28
N ILE A 76 -5.12 16.46 10.53
CA ILE A 76 -6.58 16.52 10.39
C ILE A 76 -7.26 15.59 11.38
N ASP A 77 -6.78 14.35 11.49
CA ASP A 77 -7.34 13.30 12.32
C ASP A 77 -6.22 12.56 13.09
N PRO A 78 -6.10 12.76 14.41
CA PRO A 78 -5.04 12.17 15.22
C PRO A 78 -4.98 10.63 15.18
N ASP A 79 -6.05 9.94 14.78
CA ASP A 79 -6.07 8.48 14.71
C ASP A 79 -5.02 7.93 13.73
N PHE A 80 -4.62 8.73 12.73
CA PHE A 80 -3.55 8.37 11.80
C PHE A 80 -2.16 8.25 12.46
N MET A 81 -1.94 8.85 13.63
CA MET A 81 -0.68 8.69 14.38
C MET A 81 -0.46 7.26 14.90
N SER A 82 -1.53 6.47 15.00
CA SER A 82 -1.45 5.07 15.44
C SER A 82 -0.94 4.11 14.36
N ILE A 83 -0.86 4.57 13.11
CA ILE A 83 -0.44 3.76 11.96
C ILE A 83 1.08 3.79 11.86
N ASP A 84 1.73 2.62 11.90
CA ASP A 84 3.17 2.52 11.72
C ASP A 84 3.55 2.56 10.22
N PRO A 85 4.22 3.62 9.73
CA PRO A 85 4.65 3.72 8.34
C PRO A 85 5.71 2.69 7.94
N LYS A 86 6.47 2.13 8.88
CA LYS A 86 7.56 1.18 8.59
C LYS A 86 7.00 -0.13 8.09
N VAL A 87 5.90 -0.60 8.70
CA VAL A 87 5.16 -1.77 8.21
C VAL A 87 4.79 -1.60 6.75
N LEU A 88 4.43 -0.39 6.29
CA LEU A 88 4.04 -0.14 4.90
C LEU A 88 5.21 0.11 3.96
N SER A 89 6.35 0.58 4.47
CA SER A 89 7.53 0.97 3.68
C SER A 89 8.52 -0.19 3.50
N ASP A 90 8.74 -0.98 4.54
CA ASP A 90 9.70 -2.09 4.55
C ASP A 90 9.26 -3.20 3.57
N PHE A 91 7.95 -3.49 3.52
CA PHE A 91 7.42 -4.46 2.57
C PHE A 91 7.56 -4.03 1.09
N GLY A 92 7.68 -2.74 0.80
CA GLY A 92 7.82 -2.24 -0.57
C GLY A 92 9.27 -2.12 -1.05
N VAL A 93 10.25 -1.95 -0.14
CA VAL A 93 11.67 -1.79 -0.49
C VAL A 93 12.41 -3.11 -0.39
N ASP A 94 12.27 -3.83 0.72
CA ASP A 94 13.03 -5.07 0.98
C ASP A 94 12.58 -6.22 0.08
N SER A 95 11.32 -6.21 -0.37
CA SER A 95 10.82 -7.22 -1.29
C SER A 95 11.40 -7.11 -2.71
N ARG A 96 12.05 -5.99 -3.07
CA ARG A 96 12.54 -5.72 -4.43
C ARG A 96 13.98 -6.16 -4.67
N TYR A 97 14.74 -6.42 -3.62
CA TYR A 97 16.13 -6.88 -3.73
C TYR A 97 16.21 -8.39 -3.47
N PRO A 98 16.84 -9.17 -4.37
CA PRO A 98 17.07 -10.60 -4.11
C PRO A 98 18.07 -10.74 -2.95
N GLY A 99 17.55 -10.90 -1.73
CA GLY A 99 18.34 -11.00 -0.51
C GLY A 99 17.55 -10.70 0.77
N ASP A 100 16.59 -9.78 0.71
CA ASP A 100 15.90 -9.23 1.89
C ASP A 100 14.49 -9.83 2.11
N TYR A 101 14.37 -11.15 1.94
CA TYR A 101 13.10 -11.85 2.17
C TYR A 101 12.74 -11.85 3.66
N VAL A 102 11.85 -10.94 4.08
CA VAL A 102 11.08 -11.10 5.32
C VAL A 102 10.12 -12.26 5.11
N ARG A 103 10.49 -13.44 5.61
CA ARG A 103 9.61 -14.60 5.62
C ARG A 103 8.43 -14.32 6.57
N PRO A 104 7.18 -14.25 6.10
CA PRO A 104 6.05 -14.19 7.02
C PRO A 104 6.07 -15.47 7.88
N ILE A 105 5.95 -15.32 9.20
CA ILE A 105 5.84 -16.45 10.13
C ILE A 105 4.43 -17.05 9.99
N GLY A 106 4.16 -17.64 8.82
CA GLY A 106 3.04 -18.51 8.56
C GLY A 106 3.41 -19.91 9.03
N ARG A 107 2.56 -20.50 9.88
CA ARG A 107 2.71 -21.85 10.41
C ARG A 107 3.11 -22.83 9.30
N ARG A 108 4.17 -23.60 9.58
CA ARG A 108 4.67 -24.68 8.71
C ARG A 108 3.52 -25.60 8.30
N ASN A 109 3.26 -25.67 7.00
CA ASN A 109 2.91 -26.95 6.38
C ASN A 109 4.03 -27.30 5.41
N ASN A 110 4.60 -28.49 5.64
CA ASN A 110 5.69 -29.08 4.87
C ASN A 110 5.31 -29.28 3.39
N ARG A 111 6.31 -29.12 2.51
CA ARG A 111 6.31 -29.14 1.02
C ARG A 111 6.30 -27.69 0.51
N ILE A 112 7.40 -27.12 0.05
CA ILE A 112 8.21 -27.56 -1.10
C ILE A 112 9.67 -27.15 -0.83
N GLN A 113 10.58 -28.11 -0.96
CA GLN A 113 12.02 -27.87 -1.04
C GLN A 113 12.47 -28.40 -2.40
N LYS A 114 13.38 -27.67 -3.06
CA LYS A 114 13.81 -27.76 -4.47
C LYS A 114 12.86 -26.93 -5.35
N TYR A 115 13.32 -25.90 -6.04
CA TYR A 115 14.34 -25.95 -7.08
C TYR A 115 15.23 -24.71 -7.10
N CYS A 116 16.55 -24.91 -6.99
CA CYS A 116 17.59 -24.03 -7.51
C CYS A 116 18.71 -24.93 -8.01
N THR A 117 18.78 -25.07 -9.33
CA THR A 117 19.97 -25.37 -10.14
C THR A 117 19.87 -24.48 -11.35
#